data_AF-A0A1G1P9T3-F1
#
_entry.id   AF-A0A1G1P9T3-F1
#
_cell.length_a   1.000
_cell.length_b   1.000
_cell.length_c   1.000
_cell.angle_alpha   90.00
_cell.angle_beta   90.00
_cell.angle_gamma   90.00
#
_symmetry.space_group_name_H-M   'P 1'
#
loop_
_entity.id
_entity.type
_entity.pdbx_description
1 polymer ?
#
loop_
_entity_poly.entity_id
_entity_poly.type
_entity_poly.pdbx_seq_one_letter_code
_entity_poly.pdbx_strand_id
1 'polypeptide(L)'
;MDLFIQGGKVNLKDKKILITGGLGFIGFNAACYFAKNNRVCVVDDCSRIGVENNIELLDKFNIEFHHVDIARFRELKDVYFSFQPDVILHMAAQVAVTLSIENPYRDFRTNLQGSFNLLELARTASRKPIFLYASTNKVYGGSIDEFALKGGRYVSTRYPNGYSEESQLSFETPYGCSKGAADQYVIDYFKTYDIPSVVFRQSCIYGPHQYGMEDQGWVAWFAICSVFNNPLTIFGDGCQVRDVLYVDDLIELYEQSILNIDSVKGHAFNVGGGPAFTLSLNELVRMLEEKRGGSLDISYADWRLGDQKVYISDIRKVEALLGWKSKTSPVEGIKKLLEWIVSERARIRRVWEKQKNLKNQFGVSVVIPARNEEACLPAVLSEISLYLQSSSDNMEVIVVNDRSTDRTVEIAKQYPFVKAIDNKYGPGKGAALRSGFDAAKGTYIAMMDADFSHDIADLRYMFDEVKRHKGLVIGSRLIGGSEEYTRVRAFGNVILTWLFGFVHGRYLSDALNGFKVFHRDVYTQFQYTAQAYEIEIELLVNTLRLKRQISEVPSRERARMGGRVKSSIVRHGTLFMLRIFWEALRKPQERSPQVSTGETRETPPLAEVGQFAVQQKEMIR
;
A
#
# COMPACT_ATOMS: atom_id res chain seq x y z
N MET A 1 11.03 -37.77 22.00
CA MET A 1 9.91 -38.65 21.60
C MET A 1 9.61 -38.31 20.16
N ASP A 2 10.15 -39.19 19.34
CA ASP A 2 10.47 -39.00 17.94
C ASP A 2 9.21 -38.80 17.10
N LEU A 3 9.36 -38.10 15.97
CA LEU A 3 8.43 -38.24 14.85
C LEU A 3 8.32 -39.75 14.59
N PHE A 4 7.21 -40.38 15.01
CA PHE A 4 7.03 -41.81 14.83
C PHE A 4 7.04 -42.12 13.33
N ILE A 5 8.18 -42.62 12.88
CA ILE A 5 8.41 -43.18 11.55
C ILE A 5 7.70 -44.53 11.53
N GLN A 6 6.49 -44.56 10.97
CA GLN A 6 6.00 -45.76 10.31
C GLN A 6 6.11 -45.51 8.80
N GLY A 7 7.17 -46.03 8.18
CA GLY A 7 7.26 -46.17 6.71
C GLY A 7 7.71 -44.95 5.89
N GLY A 8 8.49 -44.03 6.47
CA GLY A 8 9.22 -43.01 5.67
C GLY A 8 8.38 -41.89 5.03
N LYS A 9 7.12 -41.71 5.43
CA LYS A 9 6.28 -40.57 5.01
C LYS A 9 5.86 -39.74 6.21
N VAL A 10 5.97 -38.41 6.10
CA VAL A 10 5.48 -37.49 7.14
C VAL A 10 3.97 -37.64 7.26
N ASN A 11 3.44 -37.77 8.48
CA ASN A 11 2.00 -37.69 8.73
C ASN A 11 1.60 -36.22 8.92
N LEU A 12 0.72 -35.70 8.06
CA LEU A 12 0.23 -34.32 8.09
C LEU A 12 -1.10 -34.16 8.85
N LYS A 13 -1.50 -35.15 9.65
CA LYS A 13 -2.66 -35.03 10.54
C LYS A 13 -2.22 -34.55 11.93
N ASP A 14 -3.06 -33.73 12.55
CA ASP A 14 -2.88 -33.20 13.92
C ASP A 14 -1.58 -32.38 14.11
N LYS A 15 -1.05 -31.80 13.02
CA LYS A 15 0.10 -30.90 13.05
C LYS A 15 -0.32 -29.47 13.38
N LYS A 16 0.63 -28.71 13.88
CA LYS A 16 0.56 -27.26 14.09
C LYS A 16 1.19 -26.55 12.90
N ILE A 17 0.37 -25.86 12.11
CA ILE A 17 0.79 -25.19 10.88
C ILE A 17 0.67 -23.69 11.06
N LEU A 18 1.81 -22.99 11.05
CA LEU A 18 1.87 -21.53 11.09
C LEU A 18 1.89 -20.98 9.65
N ILE A 19 0.93 -20.13 9.31
CA ILE A 19 0.81 -19.53 7.98
C ILE A 19 0.92 -18.01 8.14
N THR A 20 2.07 -17.45 7.77
CA THR A 20 2.19 -15.99 7.70
C THR A 20 1.56 -15.49 6.40
N GLY A 21 0.90 -14.34 6.38
CA GLY A 21 0.15 -13.86 5.22
C GLY A 21 -1.10 -14.68 4.97
N GLY A 22 -1.60 -15.34 6.02
CA GLY A 22 -2.69 -16.32 5.95
C GLY A 22 -4.06 -15.71 5.71
N LEU A 23 -4.21 -14.38 5.73
CA LEU A 23 -5.44 -13.71 5.28
C LEU A 23 -5.38 -13.29 3.81
N GLY A 24 -4.18 -13.30 3.21
CA GLY A 24 -4.00 -13.10 1.78
C GLY A 24 -4.51 -14.28 0.95
N PHE A 25 -4.53 -14.12 -0.37
CA PHE A 25 -5.09 -15.10 -1.31
C PHE A 25 -4.56 -16.55 -1.12
N ILE A 26 -3.26 -16.77 -1.34
CA ILE A 26 -2.66 -18.12 -1.25
C ILE A 26 -2.72 -18.62 0.19
N GLY A 27 -2.36 -17.76 1.14
CA GLY A 27 -2.35 -18.10 2.56
C GLY A 27 -3.72 -18.52 3.09
N PHE A 28 -4.79 -17.84 2.69
CA PHE A 28 -6.15 -18.15 3.16
C PHE A 28 -6.67 -19.46 2.59
N ASN A 29 -6.48 -19.71 1.29
CA ASN A 29 -6.86 -21.01 0.71
C ASN A 29 -6.05 -22.16 1.35
N ALA A 30 -4.75 -21.96 1.60
CA ALA A 30 -3.93 -22.94 2.31
C ALA A 30 -4.41 -23.13 3.76
N ALA A 31 -4.76 -22.07 4.48
CA ALA A 31 -5.27 -22.14 5.85
C ALA A 31 -6.57 -22.95 5.92
N CYS A 32 -7.54 -22.64 5.06
CA CYS A 32 -8.80 -23.38 4.96
C CYS A 32 -8.59 -24.85 4.59
N TYR A 33 -7.63 -25.14 3.72
CA TYR A 33 -7.31 -26.51 3.33
C TYR A 33 -6.71 -27.31 4.50
N PHE A 34 -5.66 -26.78 5.13
CA PHE A 34 -4.93 -27.49 6.17
C PHE A 34 -5.72 -27.60 7.48
N ALA A 35 -6.58 -26.61 7.80
CA ALA A 35 -7.39 -26.60 9.02
C ALA A 35 -8.37 -27.78 9.12
N LYS A 36 -8.68 -28.45 8.01
CA LYS A 36 -9.55 -29.65 8.00
C LYS A 36 -9.01 -30.78 8.89
N ASN A 37 -7.68 -30.90 9.01
CA ASN A 37 -7.02 -32.01 9.69
C ASN A 37 -5.90 -31.56 10.64
N ASN A 38 -5.70 -30.25 10.82
CA ASN A 38 -4.57 -29.67 11.55
C ASN A 38 -4.99 -28.48 12.39
N ARG A 39 -4.17 -28.14 13.39
CA ARG A 39 -4.28 -26.87 14.09
C ARG A 39 -3.54 -25.81 13.28
N VAL A 40 -4.27 -24.82 12.78
CA VAL A 40 -3.70 -23.74 11.97
C VAL A 40 -3.67 -22.44 12.75
N CYS A 41 -2.54 -21.75 12.69
CA CYS A 41 -2.37 -20.38 13.18
C CYS A 41 -1.97 -19.48 12.03
N VAL A 42 -2.70 -18.38 11.85
CA VAL A 42 -2.42 -17.34 10.86
C VAL A 42 -1.78 -16.14 11.53
N VAL A 43 -0.68 -15.66 10.95
CA VAL A 43 -0.06 -14.36 11.29
C VAL A 43 -0.20 -13.45 10.08
N ASP A 44 -0.80 -12.29 10.26
CA ASP A 44 -1.01 -11.33 9.16
C ASP A 44 -1.06 -9.91 9.73
N ASP A 45 -0.64 -8.91 8.97
CA ASP A 45 -0.68 -7.49 9.38
C ASP A 45 -1.94 -6.76 8.90
N CYS A 46 -2.81 -7.46 8.17
CA CYS A 46 -4.04 -6.96 7.57
C CYS A 46 -3.81 -5.78 6.61
N SER A 47 -2.60 -5.62 6.06
CA SER A 47 -2.25 -4.48 5.23
C SER A 47 -2.85 -4.51 3.83
N ARG A 48 -3.28 -5.69 3.37
CA ARG A 48 -3.89 -5.87 2.05
C ARG A 48 -5.39 -5.63 2.09
N ILE A 49 -5.90 -4.79 1.19
CA ILE A 49 -7.33 -4.51 1.09
C ILE A 49 -8.08 -5.79 0.69
N GLY A 50 -9.18 -6.10 1.40
CA GLY A 50 -10.06 -7.23 1.14
C GLY A 50 -9.86 -8.40 2.10
N VAL A 51 -8.71 -8.46 2.78
CA VAL A 51 -8.41 -9.51 3.76
C VAL A 51 -9.36 -9.49 4.95
N GLU A 52 -10.00 -8.35 5.25
CA GLU A 52 -11.06 -8.25 6.25
C GLU A 52 -12.21 -9.24 6.01
N ASN A 53 -12.54 -9.54 4.74
CA ASN A 53 -13.58 -10.52 4.43
C ASN A 53 -13.13 -11.95 4.75
N ASN A 54 -11.83 -12.22 4.69
CA ASN A 54 -11.27 -13.53 5.04
C ASN A 54 -11.18 -13.70 6.56
N ILE A 55 -10.97 -12.62 7.33
CA ILE A 55 -11.03 -12.64 8.80
C ILE A 55 -12.41 -13.12 9.28
N GLU A 56 -13.48 -12.62 8.67
CA GLU A 56 -14.87 -13.01 9.01
C GLU A 56 -15.15 -14.51 8.82
N LEU A 57 -14.28 -15.24 8.11
CA LEU A 57 -14.43 -16.65 7.82
C LEU A 57 -13.57 -17.56 8.72
N LEU A 58 -12.65 -17.02 9.51
CA LEU A 58 -11.69 -17.84 10.27
C LEU A 58 -12.35 -18.75 11.30
N ASP A 59 -13.37 -18.24 12.01
CA ASP A 59 -14.11 -19.00 13.02
C ASP A 59 -14.77 -20.25 12.43
N LYS A 60 -15.23 -20.17 11.18
CA LYS A 60 -15.84 -21.30 10.46
C LYS A 60 -14.86 -22.47 10.26
N PHE A 61 -13.56 -22.19 10.23
CA PHE A 61 -12.50 -23.17 10.02
C PHE A 61 -11.68 -23.45 11.28
N ASN A 62 -12.06 -22.89 12.43
CA ASN A 62 -11.32 -23.02 13.70
C ASN A 62 -9.82 -22.64 13.55
N ILE A 63 -9.56 -21.53 12.85
CA ILE A 63 -8.21 -21.01 12.59
C ILE A 63 -7.85 -19.97 13.65
N GLU A 64 -6.72 -20.15 14.34
CA GLU A 64 -6.16 -19.17 15.27
C GLU A 64 -5.56 -17.99 14.48
N PHE A 65 -5.75 -16.75 14.95
CA PHE A 65 -5.26 -15.55 14.25
C PHE A 65 -4.53 -14.58 15.19
N HIS A 66 -3.38 -14.09 14.72
CA HIS A 66 -2.58 -13.05 15.36
C HIS A 66 -2.30 -11.91 14.39
N HIS A 67 -2.75 -10.69 14.75
CA HIS A 67 -2.48 -9.48 13.99
C HIS A 67 -1.06 -8.99 14.27
N VAL A 68 -0.09 -9.42 13.46
CA VAL A 68 1.34 -9.17 13.66
C VAL A 68 2.04 -8.88 12.33
N ASP A 69 2.83 -7.80 12.31
CA ASP A 69 3.80 -7.52 11.25
C ASP A 69 5.04 -8.41 11.43
N ILE A 70 5.34 -9.26 10.44
CA ILE A 70 6.48 -10.19 10.47
C ILE A 70 7.84 -9.48 10.61
N ALA A 71 7.94 -8.19 10.26
CA ALA A 71 9.15 -7.41 10.47
C ALA A 71 9.35 -7.02 11.95
N ARG A 72 8.31 -7.12 12.78
CA ARG A 72 8.38 -6.87 14.24
C ARG A 72 8.76 -8.14 14.98
N PHE A 73 10.08 -8.34 15.09
CA PHE A 73 10.66 -9.56 15.66
C PHE A 73 10.08 -9.97 17.02
N ARG A 74 9.85 -9.03 17.95
CA ARG A 74 9.35 -9.35 19.30
C ARG A 74 7.94 -9.95 19.27
N GLU A 75 7.02 -9.32 18.54
CA GLU A 75 5.64 -9.78 18.42
C GLU A 75 5.59 -11.14 17.70
N LEU A 76 6.36 -11.28 16.60
CA LEU A 76 6.46 -12.53 15.86
C LEU A 76 7.04 -13.68 16.71
N LYS A 77 8.06 -13.37 17.52
CA LYS A 77 8.70 -14.30 18.45
C LYS A 77 7.69 -14.85 19.46
N ASP A 78 6.87 -13.99 20.05
CA ASP A 78 5.91 -14.38 21.07
C ASP A 78 4.86 -15.36 20.49
N VAL A 79 4.34 -15.08 19.29
CA VAL A 79 3.41 -15.98 18.59
C VAL A 79 4.09 -17.31 18.25
N TYR A 80 5.30 -17.26 17.69
CA TYR A 80 6.05 -18.45 17.29
C TYR A 80 6.26 -19.42 18.46
N PHE A 81 6.77 -18.93 19.60
CA PHE A 81 7.09 -19.78 20.75
C PHE A 81 5.85 -20.22 21.54
N SER A 82 4.76 -19.44 21.51
CA SER A 82 3.47 -19.87 22.06
C SER A 82 2.86 -21.01 21.24
N PHE A 83 2.88 -20.89 19.91
CA PHE A 83 2.28 -21.87 19.02
C PHE A 83 3.14 -23.14 18.85
N GLN A 84 4.47 -22.98 18.71
CA GLN A 84 5.44 -24.03 18.42
C GLN A 84 5.11 -24.83 17.13
N PRO A 85 5.24 -24.22 15.95
CA PRO A 85 4.82 -24.85 14.69
C PRO A 85 5.64 -26.10 14.33
N ASP A 86 4.95 -27.10 13.77
CA ASP A 86 5.56 -28.23 13.07
C ASP A 86 5.95 -27.86 11.63
N VAL A 87 5.14 -27.01 11.00
CA VAL A 87 5.27 -26.56 9.61
C VAL A 87 5.00 -25.06 9.54
N ILE A 88 5.76 -24.37 8.69
CA ILE A 88 5.62 -22.95 8.39
C ILE A 88 5.36 -22.80 6.91
N LEU A 89 4.24 -22.16 6.56
CA LEU A 89 3.94 -21.68 5.22
C LEU A 89 4.16 -20.16 5.19
N HIS A 90 5.31 -19.73 4.68
CA HIS A 90 5.68 -18.33 4.67
C HIS A 90 5.14 -17.62 3.41
N MET A 91 3.93 -17.07 3.52
CA MET A 91 3.19 -16.39 2.43
C MET A 91 3.06 -14.86 2.63
N ALA A 92 3.51 -14.32 3.77
CA ALA A 92 3.50 -12.88 4.01
C ALA A 92 4.54 -12.19 3.14
N ALA A 93 4.12 -11.18 2.39
CA ALA A 93 4.99 -10.43 1.48
C ALA A 93 4.40 -9.06 1.12
N GLN A 94 5.27 -8.11 0.80
CA GLN A 94 4.98 -7.05 -0.15
C GLN A 94 5.04 -7.68 -1.54
N VAL A 95 3.93 -7.64 -2.28
CA VAL A 95 3.65 -8.44 -3.49
C VAL A 95 3.59 -7.64 -4.79
N ALA A 96 3.54 -6.30 -4.72
CA ALA A 96 3.40 -5.42 -5.87
C ALA A 96 4.75 -4.82 -6.28
N VAL A 97 5.16 -5.05 -7.54
CA VAL A 97 6.41 -4.53 -8.08
C VAL A 97 6.41 -2.99 -8.11
N THR A 98 5.29 -2.38 -8.53
CA THR A 98 5.10 -0.92 -8.55
C THR A 98 5.34 -0.31 -7.17
N LEU A 99 4.65 -0.82 -6.15
CA LEU A 99 4.81 -0.37 -4.76
C LEU A 99 6.25 -0.57 -4.24
N SER A 100 6.99 -1.58 -4.73
CA SER A 100 8.37 -1.79 -4.32
C SER A 100 9.32 -0.71 -4.85
N ILE A 101 9.03 -0.17 -6.04
CA ILE A 101 9.77 0.94 -6.64
C ILE A 101 9.46 2.22 -5.88
N GLU A 102 8.19 2.43 -5.54
CA GLU A 102 7.72 3.59 -4.76
C GLU A 102 8.22 3.57 -3.31
N ASN A 103 8.20 2.41 -2.65
CA ASN A 103 8.60 2.25 -1.26
C ASN A 103 9.49 1.01 -1.05
N PRO A 104 10.77 1.07 -1.49
CA PRO A 104 11.71 -0.03 -1.37
C PRO A 104 12.03 -0.39 0.08
N TYR A 105 11.92 0.57 1.01
CA TYR A 105 12.13 0.32 2.43
C TYR A 105 11.07 -0.62 3.01
N ARG A 106 9.79 -0.37 2.74
CA ARG A 106 8.70 -1.27 3.16
C ARG A 106 8.84 -2.65 2.53
N ASP A 107 9.19 -2.69 1.25
CA ASP A 107 9.42 -3.93 0.52
C ASP A 107 10.54 -4.77 1.18
N PHE A 108 11.71 -4.17 1.40
CA PHE A 108 12.83 -4.80 2.12
C PHE A 108 12.41 -5.31 3.51
N ARG A 109 11.75 -4.46 4.32
CA ARG A 109 11.35 -4.82 5.69
C ARG A 109 10.41 -6.02 5.72
N THR A 110 9.46 -6.06 4.80
CA THR A 110 8.46 -7.13 4.76
C THR A 110 9.08 -8.40 4.18
N ASN A 111 9.65 -8.32 2.98
CA ASN A 111 10.06 -9.49 2.21
C ASN A 111 11.38 -10.09 2.70
N LEU A 112 12.37 -9.27 3.07
CA LEU A 112 13.68 -9.77 3.47
C LEU A 112 13.81 -9.84 4.99
N GLN A 113 13.65 -8.71 5.70
CA GLN A 113 13.79 -8.71 7.16
C GLN A 113 12.72 -9.62 7.82
N GLY A 114 11.47 -9.57 7.37
CA GLY A 114 10.41 -10.44 7.87
C GLY A 114 10.68 -11.93 7.64
N SER A 115 11.14 -12.31 6.45
CA SER A 115 11.56 -13.70 6.15
C SER A 115 12.72 -14.14 7.05
N PHE A 116 13.73 -13.28 7.19
CA PHE A 116 14.91 -13.56 8.00
C PHE A 116 14.56 -13.73 9.49
N ASN A 117 13.68 -12.89 10.02
CA ASN A 117 13.17 -13.03 11.39
C ASN A 117 12.56 -14.41 11.63
N LEU A 118 11.72 -14.89 10.71
CA LEU A 118 11.05 -16.18 10.86
C LEU A 118 12.02 -17.37 10.71
N LEU A 119 13.01 -17.25 9.82
CA LEU A 119 14.10 -18.22 9.67
C LEU A 119 14.94 -18.31 10.95
N GLU A 120 15.27 -17.18 11.58
CA GLU A 120 16.02 -17.17 12.86
C GLU A 120 15.21 -17.79 14.00
N LEU A 121 13.89 -17.57 14.05
CA LEU A 121 13.01 -18.24 15.00
C LEU A 121 12.99 -19.75 14.76
N ALA A 122 12.90 -20.19 13.49
CA ALA A 122 12.99 -21.61 13.13
C ALA A 122 14.35 -22.23 13.50
N ARG A 123 15.45 -21.49 13.34
CA ARG A 123 16.81 -21.94 13.67
C ARG A 123 17.03 -22.08 15.17
N THR A 124 16.48 -21.18 15.96
CA THR A 124 16.67 -21.13 17.42
C THR A 124 15.65 -21.98 18.19
N ALA A 125 14.64 -22.53 17.51
CA ALA A 125 13.66 -23.43 18.09
C ALA A 125 14.29 -24.76 18.51
N SER A 126 13.77 -25.37 19.57
CA SER A 126 14.18 -26.70 20.02
C SER A 126 13.87 -27.80 18.98
N ARG A 127 12.88 -27.55 18.12
CA ARG A 127 12.52 -28.42 17.01
C ARG A 127 12.47 -27.59 15.73
N LYS A 128 13.23 -28.03 14.72
CA LYS A 128 13.23 -27.40 13.40
C LYS A 128 11.91 -27.68 12.68
N PRO A 129 11.12 -26.66 12.31
CA PRO A 129 9.91 -26.84 11.53
C PRO A 129 10.23 -27.05 10.05
N ILE A 130 9.32 -27.68 9.31
CA ILE A 130 9.34 -27.65 7.83
C ILE A 130 9.04 -26.22 7.38
N PHE A 131 9.87 -25.65 6.51
CA PHE A 131 9.75 -24.24 6.10
C PHE A 131 9.49 -24.13 4.59
N LEU A 132 8.26 -23.81 4.20
CA LEU A 132 7.91 -23.57 2.81
C LEU A 132 7.86 -22.06 2.52
N TYR A 133 8.56 -21.60 1.49
CA TYR A 133 8.61 -20.19 1.11
C TYR A 133 8.02 -19.93 -0.28
N ALA A 134 7.04 -19.02 -0.36
CA ALA A 134 6.53 -18.52 -1.63
C ALA A 134 7.46 -17.43 -2.19
N SER A 135 8.40 -17.83 -3.05
CA SER A 135 9.24 -16.95 -3.86
C SER A 135 8.50 -16.56 -5.15
N THR A 136 9.22 -16.04 -6.15
CA THR A 136 8.65 -15.40 -7.33
C THR A 136 9.48 -15.69 -8.57
N ASN A 137 8.84 -15.69 -9.74
CA ASN A 137 9.53 -15.72 -11.03
C ASN A 137 10.40 -14.48 -11.31
N LYS A 138 10.21 -13.40 -10.57
CA LYS A 138 11.00 -12.16 -10.70
C LYS A 138 12.46 -12.29 -10.27
N VAL A 139 12.86 -13.43 -9.71
CA VAL A 139 14.26 -13.75 -9.40
C VAL A 139 15.12 -13.95 -10.67
N TYR A 140 14.49 -14.17 -11.83
CA TYR A 140 15.18 -14.38 -13.10
C TYR A 140 15.38 -13.09 -13.92
N GLY A 141 14.75 -11.97 -13.53
CA GLY A 141 14.80 -10.71 -14.28
C GLY A 141 14.09 -10.78 -15.63
N GLY A 142 14.14 -9.70 -16.40
CA GLY A 142 13.57 -9.63 -17.75
C GLY A 142 14.54 -9.10 -18.82
N SER A 143 15.73 -8.60 -18.43
CA SER A 143 16.64 -7.89 -19.34
C SER A 143 17.41 -8.80 -20.30
N ILE A 144 17.48 -10.11 -20.03
CA ILE A 144 18.37 -11.06 -20.74
C ILE A 144 17.67 -11.95 -21.75
N ASP A 145 16.39 -11.67 -22.02
CA ASP A 145 15.53 -12.57 -22.78
C ASP A 145 15.31 -12.08 -24.21
N GLU A 146 15.38 -13.03 -25.13
CA GLU A 146 15.04 -12.84 -26.53
C GLU A 146 13.65 -13.39 -26.82
N PHE A 147 12.85 -12.60 -27.54
CA PHE A 147 11.44 -12.93 -27.81
C PHE A 147 11.08 -12.64 -29.27
N ALA A 148 10.15 -13.42 -29.80
CA ALA A 148 9.48 -13.17 -31.07
C ALA A 148 7.97 -13.02 -30.87
N LEU A 149 7.33 -12.14 -31.64
CA LEU A 149 5.88 -12.07 -31.70
C LEU A 149 5.38 -13.12 -32.72
N LYS A 150 4.60 -14.10 -32.26
CA LYS A 150 4.02 -15.15 -33.10
C LYS A 150 2.55 -15.36 -32.72
N GLY A 151 1.65 -15.26 -33.70
CA GLY A 151 0.21 -15.49 -33.47
C GLY A 151 -0.43 -14.53 -32.45
N GLY A 152 0.04 -13.28 -32.38
CA GLY A 152 -0.50 -12.28 -31.44
C GLY A 152 -0.08 -12.48 -29.98
N ARG A 153 1.03 -13.18 -29.73
CA ARG A 153 1.63 -13.35 -28.40
C ARG A 153 3.15 -13.42 -28.49
N TYR A 154 3.84 -13.02 -27.41
CA TYR A 154 5.28 -13.21 -27.32
C TYR A 154 5.63 -14.67 -27.01
N VAL A 155 6.69 -15.16 -27.64
CA VAL A 155 7.29 -16.48 -27.41
C VAL A 155 8.78 -16.30 -27.15
N SER A 156 9.30 -16.94 -26.11
CA SER A 156 10.75 -16.94 -25.84
C SER A 156 11.47 -17.79 -26.89
N THR A 157 12.50 -17.23 -27.52
CA THR A 157 13.37 -17.99 -28.44
C THR A 157 14.45 -18.77 -27.70
N ARG A 158 14.84 -18.30 -26.51
CA ARG A 158 15.86 -18.92 -25.67
C ARG A 158 15.32 -20.05 -24.79
N TYR A 159 14.11 -19.90 -24.26
CA TYR A 159 13.50 -20.82 -23.30
C TYR A 159 12.14 -21.35 -23.81
N PRO A 160 12.12 -22.19 -24.87
CA PRO A 160 10.87 -22.63 -25.49
C PRO A 160 9.96 -23.46 -24.57
N ASN A 161 10.54 -24.13 -23.57
CA ASN A 161 9.81 -24.92 -22.56
C ASN A 161 9.64 -24.18 -21.21
N GLY A 162 10.02 -22.91 -21.15
CA GLY A 162 10.06 -22.13 -19.91
C GLY A 162 11.42 -22.12 -19.21
N TYR A 163 11.51 -21.34 -18.13
CA TYR A 163 12.69 -21.18 -17.29
C TYR A 163 12.77 -22.34 -16.33
N SER A 164 13.95 -22.95 -16.22
CA SER A 164 14.23 -23.98 -15.21
C SER A 164 14.92 -23.35 -14.00
N GLU A 165 15.15 -24.15 -12.96
CA GLU A 165 15.84 -23.68 -11.76
C GLU A 165 17.34 -23.44 -11.98
N GLU A 166 17.89 -23.92 -13.11
CA GLU A 166 19.25 -23.67 -13.58
C GLU A 166 19.36 -22.35 -14.38
N SER A 167 18.23 -21.69 -14.69
CA SER A 167 18.24 -20.37 -15.32
C SER A 167 18.94 -19.36 -14.41
N GLN A 168 19.71 -18.45 -15.02
CA GLN A 168 20.49 -17.44 -14.29
C GLN A 168 19.60 -16.57 -13.42
N LEU A 169 19.95 -16.44 -12.14
CA LEU A 169 19.33 -15.45 -11.26
C LEU A 169 19.81 -14.05 -11.63
N SER A 170 18.87 -13.13 -11.79
CA SER A 170 19.11 -11.73 -12.09
C SER A 170 18.03 -10.90 -11.42
N PHE A 171 18.29 -10.48 -10.18
CA PHE A 171 17.29 -9.77 -9.39
C PHE A 171 17.12 -8.36 -9.94
N GLU A 172 15.93 -8.07 -10.48
CA GLU A 172 15.55 -6.77 -10.99
C GLU A 172 14.40 -6.20 -10.16
N THR A 173 14.37 -4.88 -9.98
CA THR A 173 13.46 -4.12 -9.09
C THR A 173 13.66 -4.42 -7.60
N PRO A 174 13.26 -3.52 -6.68
CA PRO A 174 13.35 -3.79 -5.24
C PRO A 174 12.61 -5.06 -4.82
N TYR A 175 11.42 -5.34 -5.38
CA TYR A 175 10.67 -6.57 -5.15
C TYR A 175 11.46 -7.83 -5.55
N GLY A 176 12.08 -7.83 -6.74
CA GLY A 176 12.90 -8.95 -7.19
C GLY A 176 14.12 -9.15 -6.29
N CYS A 177 14.77 -8.07 -5.86
CA CYS A 177 15.90 -8.11 -4.93
C CYS A 177 15.51 -8.65 -3.55
N SER A 178 14.44 -8.16 -2.95
CA SER A 178 14.03 -8.56 -1.60
C SER A 178 13.53 -10.01 -1.56
N LYS A 179 12.70 -10.41 -2.54
CA LYS A 179 12.23 -11.79 -2.68
C LYS A 179 13.37 -12.74 -3.04
N GLY A 180 14.27 -12.34 -3.93
CA GLY A 180 15.44 -13.11 -4.35
C GLY A 180 16.46 -13.32 -3.24
N ALA A 181 16.72 -12.29 -2.43
CA ALA A 181 17.58 -12.44 -1.25
C ALA A 181 16.96 -13.40 -0.21
N ALA A 182 15.66 -13.28 0.06
CA ALA A 182 14.96 -14.19 0.96
C ALA A 182 14.93 -15.63 0.41
N ASP A 183 14.72 -15.83 -0.90
CA ASP A 183 14.83 -17.11 -1.60
C ASP A 183 16.18 -17.78 -1.32
N GLN A 184 17.28 -17.04 -1.49
CA GLN A 184 18.62 -17.55 -1.24
C GLN A 184 18.87 -17.86 0.25
N TYR A 185 18.39 -17.01 1.17
CA TYR A 185 18.48 -17.30 2.61
C TYR A 185 17.72 -18.57 3.00
N VAL A 186 16.52 -18.81 2.46
CA VAL A 186 15.76 -20.02 2.76
C VAL A 186 16.51 -21.27 2.32
N ILE A 187 17.13 -21.25 1.13
CA ILE A 187 17.97 -22.34 0.62
C ILE A 187 19.21 -22.53 1.50
N ASP A 188 19.89 -21.43 1.84
CA ASP A 188 21.12 -21.48 2.65
C ASP A 188 20.85 -21.98 4.08
N TYR A 189 19.71 -21.64 4.67
CA TYR A 189 19.36 -22.10 6.02
C TYR A 189 19.18 -23.62 6.11
N PHE A 190 18.83 -24.29 5.01
CA PHE A 190 18.95 -25.74 4.94
C PHE A 190 20.41 -26.18 4.91
N LYS A 191 21.24 -25.59 4.03
CA LYS A 191 22.65 -25.98 3.87
C LYS A 191 23.48 -25.78 5.14
N THR A 192 23.25 -24.66 5.83
CA THR A 192 24.05 -24.19 6.96
C THR A 192 23.51 -24.71 8.30
N TYR A 193 22.18 -24.76 8.45
CA TYR A 193 21.54 -25.07 9.73
C TYR A 193 20.60 -26.28 9.67
N ASP A 194 20.51 -26.97 8.53
CA ASP A 194 19.66 -28.15 8.34
C ASP A 194 18.19 -27.89 8.73
N ILE A 195 17.71 -26.67 8.44
CA ILE A 195 16.28 -26.35 8.50
C ILE A 195 15.62 -26.97 7.27
N PRO A 196 14.65 -27.89 7.40
CA PRO A 196 14.06 -28.56 6.25
C PRO A 196 13.18 -27.58 5.46
N SER A 197 13.78 -26.86 4.52
CA SER A 197 13.17 -25.76 3.80
C SER A 197 12.98 -26.04 2.31
N VAL A 198 11.96 -25.46 1.69
CA VAL A 198 11.69 -25.56 0.25
C VAL A 198 11.26 -24.21 -0.28
N VAL A 199 11.78 -23.83 -1.44
CA VAL A 199 11.43 -22.57 -2.12
C VAL A 199 10.59 -22.83 -3.35
N PHE A 200 9.49 -22.08 -3.50
CA PHE A 200 8.64 -22.12 -4.69
C PHE A 200 8.72 -20.79 -5.44
N ARG A 201 9.41 -20.76 -6.58
CA ARG A 201 9.51 -19.60 -7.48
C ARG A 201 8.27 -19.54 -8.37
N GLN A 202 7.25 -18.88 -7.85
CA GLN A 202 5.92 -18.91 -8.42
C GLN A 202 5.75 -17.95 -9.60
N SER A 203 5.02 -18.42 -10.62
CA SER A 203 4.47 -17.60 -11.70
C SER A 203 3.12 -16.99 -11.28
N CYS A 204 2.14 -16.93 -12.20
CA CYS A 204 0.83 -16.33 -11.95
C CYS A 204 -0.12 -17.33 -11.29
N ILE A 205 -0.34 -17.15 -9.99
CA ILE A 205 -1.33 -17.93 -9.23
C ILE A 205 -2.67 -17.19 -9.20
N TYR A 206 -3.78 -17.92 -9.41
CA TYR A 206 -5.13 -17.35 -9.37
C TYR A 206 -6.19 -18.32 -8.84
N GLY A 207 -7.30 -17.77 -8.32
CA GLY A 207 -8.40 -18.56 -7.77
C GLY A 207 -9.26 -17.78 -6.77
N PRO A 208 -10.21 -18.49 -6.11
CA PRO A 208 -11.07 -17.93 -5.06
C PRO A 208 -10.30 -17.22 -3.95
N HIS A 209 -10.94 -16.25 -3.28
CA HIS A 209 -10.34 -15.41 -2.22
C HIS A 209 -9.18 -14.50 -2.69
N GLN A 210 -8.97 -14.38 -4.00
CA GLN A 210 -8.09 -13.38 -4.59
C GLN A 210 -8.85 -12.09 -4.86
N TYR A 211 -8.76 -11.13 -3.95
CA TYR A 211 -9.19 -9.75 -4.20
C TYR A 211 -8.16 -9.05 -5.10
N GLY A 212 -8.28 -9.29 -6.41
CA GLY A 212 -7.40 -8.74 -7.44
C GLY A 212 -7.33 -7.22 -7.41
N MET A 213 -6.18 -6.68 -7.79
CA MET A 213 -5.91 -5.25 -7.97
C MET A 213 -5.19 -5.04 -9.29
N GLU A 214 -5.22 -3.84 -9.84
CA GLU A 214 -4.54 -3.51 -11.09
C GLU A 214 -3.04 -3.88 -11.09
N ASP A 215 -2.35 -3.67 -9.96
CA ASP A 215 -0.93 -3.97 -9.80
C ASP A 215 -0.63 -5.41 -9.34
N GLN A 216 -1.65 -6.22 -9.05
CA GLN A 216 -1.46 -7.57 -8.52
C GLN A 216 -2.62 -8.54 -8.83
N GLY A 217 -2.28 -9.73 -9.33
CA GLY A 217 -3.26 -10.80 -9.55
C GLY A 217 -4.12 -10.50 -10.77
N TRP A 218 -3.46 -10.31 -11.92
CA TRP A 218 -4.08 -9.83 -13.16
C TRP A 218 -5.26 -10.68 -13.63
N VAL A 219 -5.21 -12.02 -13.48
CA VAL A 219 -6.32 -12.90 -13.86
C VAL A 219 -7.58 -12.60 -13.04
N ALA A 220 -7.44 -12.46 -11.72
CA ALA A 220 -8.55 -12.06 -10.85
C ALA A 220 -9.01 -10.63 -11.10
N TRP A 221 -8.09 -9.68 -11.31
CA TRP A 221 -8.43 -8.29 -11.64
C TRP A 221 -9.30 -8.20 -12.90
N PHE A 222 -8.87 -8.85 -13.98
CA PHE A 222 -9.59 -8.83 -15.26
C PHE A 222 -10.97 -9.50 -15.14
N ALA A 223 -11.04 -10.63 -14.43
CA ALA A 223 -12.30 -11.31 -14.18
C ALA A 223 -13.27 -10.45 -13.34
N ILE A 224 -12.77 -9.75 -12.30
CA ILE A 224 -13.57 -8.83 -11.48
C ILE A 224 -14.08 -7.67 -12.36
N CYS A 225 -13.22 -6.99 -13.12
CA CYS A 225 -13.65 -5.90 -13.98
C CYS A 225 -14.70 -6.35 -15.01
N SER A 226 -14.54 -7.55 -15.57
CA SER A 226 -15.53 -8.13 -16.49
C SER A 226 -16.92 -8.31 -15.85
N VAL A 227 -16.97 -8.87 -14.63
CA VAL A 227 -18.24 -9.14 -13.91
C VAL A 227 -18.95 -7.85 -13.46
N PHE A 228 -18.19 -6.80 -13.15
CA PHE A 228 -18.72 -5.52 -12.68
C PHE A 228 -18.81 -4.44 -13.77
N ASN A 229 -18.40 -4.75 -15.01
CA ASN A 229 -18.32 -3.80 -16.13
C ASN A 229 -17.49 -2.56 -15.79
N ASN A 230 -16.35 -2.77 -15.12
CA ASN A 230 -15.41 -1.71 -14.81
C ASN A 230 -14.37 -1.56 -15.94
N PRO A 231 -13.84 -0.34 -16.17
CA PRO A 231 -12.76 -0.12 -17.12
C PRO A 231 -11.52 -0.96 -16.80
N LEU A 232 -10.83 -1.42 -17.84
CA LEU A 232 -9.58 -2.14 -17.77
C LEU A 232 -8.46 -1.38 -18.47
N THR A 233 -7.28 -1.39 -17.87
CA THR A 233 -6.06 -0.87 -18.50
C THR A 233 -5.08 -2.02 -18.72
N ILE A 234 -4.64 -2.18 -19.95
CA ILE A 234 -3.56 -3.09 -20.34
C ILE A 234 -2.27 -2.28 -20.43
N PHE A 235 -1.26 -2.67 -19.64
CA PHE A 235 0.07 -2.06 -19.69
C PHE A 235 0.92 -2.80 -20.73
N GLY A 236 1.41 -2.08 -21.75
CA GLY A 236 2.04 -2.67 -22.93
C GLY A 236 1.01 -3.02 -24.02
N ASP A 237 1.34 -3.99 -24.87
CA ASP A 237 0.53 -4.37 -26.05
C ASP A 237 -0.45 -5.53 -25.80
N GLY A 238 -0.51 -6.04 -24.56
CA GLY A 238 -1.34 -7.18 -24.17
C GLY A 238 -0.86 -8.54 -24.67
N CYS A 239 0.27 -8.58 -25.41
CA CYS A 239 0.84 -9.80 -25.98
C CYS A 239 1.79 -10.52 -25.03
N GLN A 240 2.08 -9.95 -23.85
CA GLN A 240 2.91 -10.60 -22.83
C GLN A 240 2.25 -11.86 -22.30
N VAL A 241 3.06 -12.89 -22.04
CA VAL A 241 2.61 -14.25 -21.71
C VAL A 241 3.06 -14.66 -20.33
N ARG A 242 2.15 -15.30 -19.59
CA ARG A 242 2.45 -16.03 -18.35
C ARG A 242 1.85 -17.42 -18.40
N ASP A 243 2.52 -18.38 -17.81
CA ASP A 243 1.82 -19.58 -17.35
C ASP A 243 0.97 -19.27 -16.12
N VAL A 244 -0.23 -19.82 -16.07
CA VAL A 244 -1.22 -19.58 -15.01
C VAL A 244 -1.50 -20.87 -14.24
N LEU A 245 -1.48 -20.79 -12.92
CA LEU A 245 -1.71 -21.93 -12.03
C LEU A 245 -2.91 -21.66 -11.13
N TYR A 246 -3.85 -22.60 -11.12
CA TYR A 246 -4.99 -22.54 -10.23
C TYR A 246 -4.58 -22.88 -8.79
N VAL A 247 -5.15 -22.17 -7.81
CA VAL A 247 -4.70 -22.23 -6.40
C VAL A 247 -4.77 -23.62 -5.77
N ASP A 248 -5.76 -24.44 -6.13
CA ASP A 248 -5.90 -25.79 -5.56
C ASP A 248 -4.73 -26.69 -5.96
N ASP A 249 -4.26 -26.58 -7.21
CA ASP A 249 -3.10 -27.33 -7.71
C ASP A 249 -1.82 -26.91 -6.95
N LEU A 250 -1.69 -25.63 -6.58
CA LEU A 250 -0.59 -25.12 -5.76
C LEU A 250 -0.66 -25.63 -4.31
N ILE A 251 -1.85 -25.70 -3.72
CA ILE A 251 -2.02 -26.21 -2.35
C ILE A 251 -1.72 -27.70 -2.28
N GLU A 252 -2.14 -28.46 -3.30
CA GLU A 252 -1.73 -29.85 -3.46
C GLU A 252 -0.20 -29.98 -3.51
N LEU A 253 0.50 -29.10 -4.23
CA LEU A 253 1.96 -29.10 -4.24
C LEU A 253 2.57 -28.85 -2.86
N TYR A 254 2.03 -27.92 -2.08
CA TYR A 254 2.49 -27.67 -0.71
C TYR A 254 2.31 -28.91 0.17
N GLU A 255 1.14 -29.55 0.12
CA GLU A 255 0.89 -30.79 0.84
C GLU A 255 1.90 -31.89 0.44
N GLN A 256 2.06 -32.14 -0.86
CA GLN A 256 2.99 -33.15 -1.37
C GLN A 256 4.44 -32.86 -0.95
N SER A 257 4.84 -31.58 -0.91
CA SER A 257 6.18 -31.18 -0.48
C SER A 257 6.39 -31.42 1.03
N ILE A 258 5.36 -31.23 1.85
CA ILE A 258 5.43 -31.53 3.29
C ILE A 258 5.51 -33.04 3.52
N LEU A 259 4.66 -33.81 2.83
CA LEU A 259 4.61 -35.27 2.97
C LEU A 259 5.91 -35.96 2.53
N ASN A 260 6.59 -35.39 1.53
CA ASN A 260 7.82 -35.92 0.95
C ASN A 260 9.04 -35.02 1.21
N ILE A 261 9.07 -34.33 2.36
CA ILE A 261 10.08 -33.31 2.68
C ILE A 261 11.53 -33.79 2.53
N ASP A 262 11.81 -35.07 2.83
CA ASP A 262 13.17 -35.62 2.71
C ASP A 262 13.68 -35.66 1.26
N SER A 263 12.79 -35.73 0.28
CA SER A 263 13.13 -35.71 -1.14
C SER A 263 13.30 -34.29 -1.70
N VAL A 264 12.82 -33.26 -0.99
CA VAL A 264 12.69 -31.90 -1.54
C VAL A 264 13.32 -30.79 -0.71
N LYS A 265 13.70 -31.06 0.55
CA LYS A 265 14.38 -30.07 1.41
C LYS A 265 15.69 -29.58 0.76
N GLY A 266 15.93 -28.27 0.84
CA GLY A 266 17.06 -27.60 0.20
C GLY A 266 16.85 -27.23 -1.26
N HIS A 267 15.77 -27.67 -1.90
CA HIS A 267 15.49 -27.33 -3.29
C HIS A 267 14.66 -26.06 -3.45
N ALA A 268 14.93 -25.35 -4.53
CA ALA A 268 13.98 -24.45 -5.17
C ALA A 268 13.28 -25.17 -6.33
N PHE A 269 12.02 -24.82 -6.56
CA PHE A 269 11.19 -25.27 -7.68
C PHE A 269 10.55 -24.09 -8.40
N ASN A 270 10.59 -24.09 -9.72
CA ASN A 270 9.74 -23.21 -10.51
C ASN A 270 8.31 -23.78 -10.53
N VAL A 271 7.34 -22.93 -10.20
CA VAL A 271 5.95 -23.36 -10.01
C VAL A 271 5.01 -22.46 -10.81
N GLY A 272 4.23 -23.09 -11.69
CA GLY A 272 3.22 -22.43 -12.48
C GLY A 272 2.41 -23.44 -13.29
N GLY A 273 1.63 -22.93 -14.25
CA GLY A 273 0.83 -23.77 -15.14
C GLY A 273 1.68 -24.63 -16.08
N GLY A 274 2.95 -24.27 -16.28
CA GLY A 274 3.82 -24.89 -17.27
C GLY A 274 3.48 -24.47 -18.70
N PRO A 275 4.23 -24.97 -19.70
CA PRO A 275 4.02 -24.61 -21.11
C PRO A 275 2.64 -25.01 -21.64
N ALA A 276 1.96 -25.96 -20.99
CA ALA A 276 0.61 -26.38 -21.35
C ALA A 276 -0.47 -25.34 -20.99
N PHE A 277 -0.29 -24.58 -19.91
CA PHE A 277 -1.30 -23.68 -19.36
C PHE A 277 -0.80 -22.25 -19.32
N THR A 278 -0.77 -21.62 -20.50
CA THR A 278 -0.30 -20.24 -20.68
C THR A 278 -1.41 -19.33 -21.20
N LEU A 279 -1.32 -18.06 -20.85
CA LEU A 279 -2.21 -17.00 -21.34
C LEU A 279 -1.44 -15.71 -21.59
N SER A 280 -1.82 -14.99 -22.64
CA SER A 280 -1.60 -13.56 -22.76
C SER A 280 -2.75 -12.74 -22.19
N LEU A 281 -2.53 -11.43 -21.99
CA LEU A 281 -3.61 -10.54 -21.53
C LEU A 281 -4.73 -10.49 -22.57
N ASN A 282 -4.39 -10.41 -23.86
CA ASN A 282 -5.35 -10.39 -24.96
C ASN A 282 -6.13 -11.71 -25.09
N GLU A 283 -5.51 -12.85 -24.79
CA GLU A 283 -6.21 -14.15 -24.73
C GLU A 283 -7.23 -14.19 -23.59
N LEU A 284 -6.86 -13.71 -22.39
CA LEU A 284 -7.80 -13.64 -21.27
C LEU A 284 -8.98 -12.70 -21.58
N VAL A 285 -8.71 -11.53 -22.17
CA VAL A 285 -9.76 -10.59 -22.58
C VAL A 285 -10.79 -11.28 -23.48
N ARG A 286 -10.35 -11.95 -24.55
CA ARG A 286 -11.25 -12.67 -25.45
C ARG A 286 -12.08 -13.72 -24.72
N MET A 287 -11.45 -14.51 -23.85
CA MET A 287 -12.17 -15.50 -23.05
C MET A 287 -13.24 -14.89 -22.14
N LEU A 288 -12.98 -13.70 -21.58
CA LEU A 288 -13.94 -13.00 -20.72
C LEU A 288 -15.08 -12.35 -21.53
N GLU A 289 -14.78 -11.80 -22.71
CA GLU A 289 -15.78 -11.24 -23.64
C GLU A 289 -16.72 -12.32 -24.18
N GLU A 290 -16.18 -13.48 -24.57
CA GLU A 290 -16.96 -14.65 -24.99
C GLU A 290 -17.89 -15.14 -23.88
N LYS A 291 -17.39 -15.25 -22.64
CA LYS A 291 -18.19 -15.71 -21.49
C LYS A 291 -19.29 -14.73 -21.08
N ARG A 292 -19.07 -13.42 -21.23
CA ARG A 292 -20.05 -12.39 -20.85
C ARG A 292 -21.02 -12.03 -21.99
N GLY A 293 -20.67 -12.35 -23.24
CA GLY A 293 -21.47 -11.99 -24.42
C GLY A 293 -21.37 -10.51 -24.81
N GLY A 294 -20.23 -9.86 -24.60
CA GLY A 294 -20.05 -8.43 -24.91
C GLY A 294 -18.63 -7.93 -24.71
N SER A 295 -18.29 -6.79 -25.33
CA SER A 295 -16.94 -6.22 -25.29
C SER A 295 -16.62 -5.59 -23.93
N LEU A 296 -15.34 -5.65 -23.53
CA LEU A 296 -14.82 -4.97 -22.35
C LEU A 296 -14.38 -3.54 -22.70
N ASP A 297 -14.53 -2.61 -21.75
CA ASP A 297 -13.97 -1.26 -21.87
C ASP A 297 -12.46 -1.31 -21.56
N ILE A 298 -11.64 -1.26 -22.60
CA ILE A 298 -10.19 -1.47 -22.52
C ILE A 298 -9.45 -0.24 -23.01
N SER A 299 -8.51 0.22 -22.18
CA SER A 299 -7.49 1.22 -22.51
C SER A 299 -6.10 0.56 -22.49
N TYR A 300 -5.16 1.17 -23.21
CA TYR A 300 -3.76 0.74 -23.22
C TYR A 300 -2.89 1.85 -22.60
N ALA A 301 -1.90 1.44 -21.83
CA ALA A 301 -0.91 2.31 -21.19
C ALA A 301 0.51 1.78 -21.44
N ASP A 302 1.52 2.58 -21.11
CA ASP A 302 2.92 2.21 -21.28
C ASP A 302 3.30 0.96 -20.46
N TRP A 303 4.39 0.31 -20.86
CA TRP A 303 4.91 -0.87 -20.17
C TRP A 303 5.30 -0.56 -18.72
N ARG A 304 5.00 -1.50 -17.82
CA ARG A 304 5.49 -1.42 -16.43
C ARG A 304 6.98 -1.73 -16.36
N LEU A 305 7.69 -1.00 -15.51
CA LEU A 305 9.10 -1.26 -15.24
C LEU A 305 9.28 -2.68 -14.67
N GLY A 306 10.20 -3.45 -15.25
CA GLY A 306 10.48 -4.84 -14.83
C GLY A 306 9.43 -5.87 -15.25
N ASP A 307 8.51 -5.53 -16.16
CA ASP A 307 7.58 -6.51 -16.71
C ASP A 307 8.26 -7.41 -17.75
N GLN A 308 8.17 -8.72 -17.56
CA GLN A 308 8.73 -9.70 -18.48
C GLN A 308 7.78 -9.87 -19.67
N LYS A 309 8.25 -9.88 -20.91
CA LYS A 309 7.36 -10.18 -22.05
C LYS A 309 6.86 -11.62 -22.02
N VAL A 310 7.68 -12.57 -21.61
CA VAL A 310 7.31 -13.98 -21.46
C VAL A 310 7.89 -14.51 -20.15
N TYR A 311 7.08 -15.21 -19.37
CA TYR A 311 7.59 -16.11 -18.34
C TYR A 311 6.73 -17.37 -18.31
N ILE A 312 7.37 -18.53 -18.37
CA ILE A 312 6.73 -19.84 -18.29
C ILE A 312 7.60 -20.67 -17.33
N SER A 313 6.98 -21.35 -16.37
CA SER A 313 7.70 -22.24 -15.45
C SER A 313 7.99 -23.57 -16.14
N ASP A 314 9.26 -23.96 -16.21
CA ASP A 314 9.59 -25.36 -16.49
C ASP A 314 9.37 -26.19 -15.21
N ILE A 315 8.27 -26.95 -15.18
CA ILE A 315 7.84 -27.71 -14.01
C ILE A 315 8.40 -29.14 -13.97
N ARG A 316 9.33 -29.50 -14.87
CA ARG A 316 9.85 -30.88 -14.96
C ARG A 316 10.57 -31.35 -13.71
N LYS A 317 11.23 -30.45 -12.97
CA LYS A 317 11.96 -30.80 -11.74
C LYS A 317 11.00 -31.23 -10.63
N VAL A 318 9.94 -30.46 -10.40
CA VAL A 318 8.92 -30.80 -9.38
C VAL A 318 8.13 -32.05 -9.77
N GLU A 319 7.87 -32.23 -11.07
CA GLU A 319 7.27 -33.46 -11.60
C GLU A 319 8.15 -34.69 -11.33
N ALA A 320 9.46 -34.59 -11.59
CA ALA A 320 10.38 -35.70 -11.39
C ALA A 320 10.51 -36.12 -9.91
N LEU A 321 10.48 -35.16 -8.98
CA LEU A 321 10.68 -35.44 -7.56
C LEU A 321 9.40 -35.78 -6.79
N LEU A 322 8.24 -35.23 -7.20
CA LEU A 322 6.98 -35.40 -6.48
C LEU A 322 5.87 -36.06 -7.30
N GLY A 323 6.07 -36.28 -8.60
CA GLY A 323 5.00 -36.68 -9.51
C GLY A 323 3.91 -35.62 -9.69
N TRP A 324 4.15 -34.39 -9.22
CA TRP A 324 3.19 -33.30 -9.28
C TRP A 324 3.16 -32.67 -10.68
N LYS A 325 1.94 -32.38 -11.16
CA LYS A 325 1.68 -31.58 -12.36
C LYS A 325 0.51 -30.66 -12.11
N SER A 326 0.46 -29.53 -12.82
CA SER A 326 -0.76 -28.74 -12.94
C SER A 326 -1.87 -29.56 -13.61
N LYS A 327 -3.10 -29.47 -13.10
CA LYS A 327 -4.25 -30.27 -13.56
C LYS A 327 -5.39 -29.39 -14.08
N THR A 328 -5.51 -28.17 -13.55
CA THR A 328 -6.60 -27.26 -13.88
C THR A 328 -6.22 -26.39 -15.07
N SER A 329 -6.91 -26.58 -16.20
CA SER A 329 -6.71 -25.77 -17.40
C SER A 329 -7.14 -24.31 -17.18
N PRO A 330 -6.61 -23.34 -17.95
CA PRO A 330 -7.02 -21.94 -17.81
C PRO A 330 -8.53 -21.72 -17.97
N VAL A 331 -9.15 -22.42 -18.93
CA VAL A 331 -10.60 -22.37 -19.19
C VAL A 331 -11.40 -22.77 -17.95
N GLU A 332 -11.03 -23.88 -17.31
CA GLU A 332 -11.72 -24.39 -16.12
C GLU A 332 -11.44 -23.53 -14.88
N GLY A 333 -10.19 -23.14 -14.64
CA GLY A 333 -9.87 -22.30 -13.50
C GLY A 333 -10.51 -20.90 -13.60
N ILE A 334 -10.59 -20.31 -14.79
CA ILE A 334 -11.27 -19.02 -15.00
C ILE A 334 -12.78 -19.16 -14.77
N LYS A 335 -13.38 -20.28 -15.20
CA LYS A 335 -14.78 -20.58 -14.90
C LYS A 335 -15.03 -20.61 -13.38
N LYS A 336 -14.25 -21.38 -12.62
CA LYS A 336 -14.35 -21.44 -11.14
C LYS A 336 -14.15 -20.08 -10.48
N LEU A 337 -13.19 -19.29 -10.97
CA LEU A 337 -12.94 -17.94 -10.49
C LEU A 337 -14.16 -17.03 -10.71
N LEU A 338 -14.77 -17.06 -11.91
CA LEU A 338 -15.96 -16.28 -12.21
C LEU A 338 -17.16 -16.71 -11.36
N GLU A 339 -17.35 -18.01 -11.15
CA GLU A 339 -18.39 -18.55 -10.27
C GLU A 339 -18.24 -18.03 -8.83
N TRP A 340 -17.01 -18.01 -8.30
CA TRP A 340 -16.71 -17.42 -7.00
C TRP A 340 -16.96 -15.90 -6.97
N ILE A 341 -16.57 -15.17 -8.02
CA ILE A 341 -16.80 -13.72 -8.08
C ILE A 341 -18.30 -13.41 -8.06
N VAL A 342 -19.10 -14.22 -8.76
CA VAL A 342 -20.56 -14.07 -8.80
C VAL A 342 -21.19 -14.45 -7.45
N SER A 343 -20.75 -15.53 -6.81
CA SER A 343 -21.29 -15.93 -5.49
C SER A 343 -20.95 -14.93 -4.39
N GLU A 344 -19.77 -14.31 -4.43
CA GLU A 344 -19.29 -13.32 -3.45
C GLU A 344 -19.44 -11.86 -3.95
N ARG A 345 -20.37 -11.62 -4.89
CA ARG A 345 -20.54 -10.32 -5.58
C ARG A 345 -20.62 -9.13 -4.62
N ALA A 346 -21.33 -9.27 -3.51
CA ALA A 346 -21.46 -8.20 -2.51
C ALA A 346 -20.12 -7.89 -1.81
N ARG A 347 -19.38 -8.92 -1.38
CA ARG A 347 -18.07 -8.74 -0.70
C ARG A 347 -17.07 -8.11 -1.64
N ILE A 348 -16.99 -8.60 -2.87
CA ILE A 348 -16.04 -8.09 -3.88
C ILE A 348 -16.39 -6.65 -4.26
N ARG A 349 -17.68 -6.30 -4.39
CA ARG A 349 -18.08 -4.91 -4.64
C ARG A 349 -17.65 -3.98 -3.52
N ARG A 350 -17.78 -4.37 -2.24
CA ARG A 350 -17.28 -3.56 -1.11
C ARG A 350 -15.77 -3.30 -1.22
N VAL A 351 -15.01 -4.33 -1.57
CA VAL A 351 -13.55 -4.22 -1.76
C VAL A 351 -13.22 -3.30 -2.93
N TRP A 352 -13.90 -3.44 -4.06
CA TRP A 352 -13.74 -2.57 -5.22
C TRP A 352 -13.97 -1.10 -4.88
N GLU A 353 -15.09 -0.77 -4.23
CA GLU A 353 -15.38 0.62 -3.83
C GLU A 353 -14.35 1.16 -2.86
N LYS A 354 -13.86 0.34 -1.91
CA LYS A 354 -12.77 0.72 -1.01
C LYS A 354 -11.47 1.01 -1.76
N GLN A 355 -11.09 0.18 -2.72
CA GLN A 355 -9.92 0.40 -3.58
C GLN A 355 -10.05 1.69 -4.39
N LYS A 356 -11.21 1.93 -5.01
CA LYS A 356 -11.50 3.15 -5.77
C LYS A 356 -11.45 4.40 -4.91
N ASN A 357 -12.03 4.36 -3.71
CA ASN A 357 -12.01 5.48 -2.77
C ASN A 357 -10.60 5.81 -2.30
N LEU A 358 -9.74 4.81 -2.09
CA LEU A 358 -8.34 5.02 -1.71
C LEU A 358 -7.51 5.61 -2.85
N LYS A 359 -7.68 5.13 -4.10
CA LYS A 359 -7.03 5.73 -5.28
C LYS A 359 -7.45 7.20 -5.48
N ASN A 360 -8.70 7.54 -5.15
CA ASN A 360 -9.24 8.89 -5.28
C ASN A 360 -9.00 9.79 -4.05
N GLN A 361 -8.46 9.26 -2.95
CA GLN A 361 -8.12 10.04 -1.77
C GLN A 361 -6.69 10.56 -1.89
N PHE A 362 -6.54 11.88 -1.77
CA PHE A 362 -5.22 12.47 -1.58
C PHE A 362 -4.66 12.01 -0.21
N GLY A 363 -3.39 11.61 -0.20
CA GLY A 363 -2.62 11.40 1.01
C GLY A 363 -2.45 12.72 1.76
N VAL A 364 -2.01 13.77 1.07
CA VAL A 364 -1.73 15.09 1.67
C VAL A 364 -2.27 16.23 0.82
N SER A 365 -2.92 17.21 1.46
CA SER A 365 -3.15 18.53 0.88
C SER A 365 -2.08 19.51 1.37
N VAL A 366 -1.25 20.03 0.49
CA VAL A 366 -0.28 21.09 0.80
C VAL A 366 -0.97 22.44 0.63
N VAL A 367 -1.17 23.16 1.71
CA VAL A 367 -1.87 24.45 1.75
C VAL A 367 -0.86 25.58 1.96
N ILE A 368 -0.80 26.48 0.99
CA ILE A 368 0.18 27.56 0.91
C ILE A 368 -0.56 28.90 0.92
N PRO A 369 -0.60 29.62 2.05
CA PRO A 369 -1.15 30.97 2.09
C PRO A 369 -0.17 31.94 1.42
N ALA A 370 -0.65 32.71 0.44
CA ALA A 370 0.17 33.64 -0.34
C ALA A 370 -0.46 35.03 -0.38
N ARG A 371 0.35 36.05 -0.07
CA ARG A 371 -0.01 37.46 -0.21
C ARG A 371 1.19 38.25 -0.66
N ASN A 372 1.21 38.76 -1.87
CA ASN A 372 2.36 39.52 -2.40
C ASN A 372 3.69 38.75 -2.29
N GLU A 373 3.73 37.55 -2.88
CA GLU A 373 4.88 36.62 -2.87
C GLU A 373 5.40 36.37 -4.29
N GLU A 374 5.22 37.32 -5.23
CA GLU A 374 5.65 37.14 -6.63
C GLU A 374 7.13 36.78 -6.79
N ALA A 375 7.98 37.21 -5.85
CA ALA A 375 9.42 36.94 -5.86
C ALA A 375 9.80 35.52 -5.41
N CYS A 376 9.01 34.91 -4.52
CA CYS A 376 9.35 33.61 -3.90
C CYS A 376 8.49 32.46 -4.40
N LEU A 377 7.22 32.72 -4.72
CA LEU A 377 6.27 31.68 -5.11
C LEU A 377 6.73 30.82 -6.29
N PRO A 378 7.37 31.35 -7.37
CA PRO A 378 7.87 30.52 -8.45
C PRO A 378 8.86 29.45 -7.99
N ALA A 379 9.76 29.78 -7.06
CA ALA A 379 10.76 28.84 -6.56
C ALA A 379 10.13 27.77 -5.68
N VAL A 380 9.21 28.16 -4.79
CA VAL A 380 8.43 27.22 -3.96
C VAL A 380 7.67 26.22 -4.83
N LEU A 381 6.94 26.70 -5.84
CA LEU A 381 6.16 25.83 -6.73
C LEU A 381 7.06 24.94 -7.61
N SER A 382 8.21 25.44 -8.05
CA SER A 382 9.16 24.64 -8.83
C SER A 382 9.76 23.49 -7.99
N GLU A 383 10.09 23.74 -6.72
CA GLU A 383 10.59 22.70 -5.81
C GLU A 383 9.52 21.65 -5.51
N ILE A 384 8.27 22.10 -5.27
CA ILE A 384 7.13 21.19 -5.12
C ILE A 384 6.92 20.37 -6.40
N SER A 385 7.05 20.96 -7.59
CA SER A 385 6.93 20.23 -8.85
C SER A 385 7.94 19.08 -8.94
N LEU A 386 9.19 19.32 -8.55
CA LEU A 386 10.23 18.28 -8.52
C LEU A 386 9.94 17.22 -7.46
N TYR A 387 9.45 17.63 -6.30
CA TYR A 387 9.03 16.71 -5.24
C TYR A 387 7.88 15.82 -5.70
N LEU A 388 6.85 16.38 -6.36
CA LEU A 388 5.73 15.61 -6.90
C LEU A 388 6.16 14.62 -7.99
N GLN A 389 7.16 14.96 -8.81
CA GLN A 389 7.71 14.04 -9.82
C GLN A 389 8.49 12.87 -9.21
N SER A 390 9.01 13.04 -7.98
CA SER A 390 9.81 12.04 -7.27
C SER A 390 9.07 11.33 -6.13
N SER A 391 7.85 11.78 -5.80
CA SER A 391 7.02 11.25 -4.73
C SER A 391 5.89 10.38 -5.28
N SER A 392 5.61 9.27 -4.59
CA SER A 392 4.45 8.41 -4.85
C SER A 392 3.22 8.80 -4.02
N ASP A 393 3.32 9.84 -3.20
CA ASP A 393 2.20 10.30 -2.39
C ASP A 393 1.18 11.03 -3.28
N ASN A 394 -0.09 10.59 -3.24
CA ASN A 394 -1.16 11.30 -3.90
C ASN A 394 -1.36 12.67 -3.22
N MET A 395 -0.94 13.75 -3.86
CA MET A 395 -0.90 15.07 -3.25
C MET A 395 -1.67 16.08 -4.08
N GLU A 396 -2.32 17.01 -3.39
CA GLU A 396 -2.82 18.24 -4.02
C GLU A 396 -2.13 19.45 -3.41
N VAL A 397 -1.90 20.47 -4.23
CA VAL A 397 -1.30 21.74 -3.82
C VAL A 397 -2.35 22.83 -3.94
N ILE A 398 -2.64 23.51 -2.84
CA ILE A 398 -3.64 24.58 -2.75
C ILE A 398 -2.91 25.87 -2.40
N VAL A 399 -2.86 26.80 -3.35
CA VAL A 399 -2.35 28.15 -3.09
C VAL A 399 -3.53 29.06 -2.78
N VAL A 400 -3.53 29.65 -1.59
CA VAL A 400 -4.60 30.53 -1.13
C VAL A 400 -4.17 31.98 -1.27
N ASN A 401 -4.81 32.71 -2.17
CA ASN A 401 -4.60 34.13 -2.35
C ASN A 401 -5.25 34.94 -1.22
N ASP A 402 -4.44 35.59 -0.40
CA ASP A 402 -4.86 36.53 0.64
C ASP A 402 -4.80 37.99 0.14
N ARG A 403 -5.53 38.25 -0.96
CA ARG A 403 -5.70 39.59 -1.57
C ARG A 403 -4.37 40.20 -2.03
N SER A 404 -3.62 39.43 -2.82
CA SER A 404 -2.39 39.93 -3.44
C SER A 404 -2.68 41.08 -4.41
N THR A 405 -1.79 42.06 -4.44
CA THR A 405 -1.80 43.22 -5.33
C THR A 405 -0.71 43.17 -6.41
N ASP A 406 0.12 42.11 -6.38
CA ASP A 406 1.16 41.81 -7.35
C ASP A 406 0.78 40.59 -8.21
N ARG A 407 1.74 40.03 -8.96
CA ARG A 407 1.51 38.89 -9.86
C ARG A 407 1.41 37.53 -9.17
N THR A 408 1.29 37.46 -7.84
CA THR A 408 1.21 36.18 -7.09
C THR A 408 0.13 35.24 -7.64
N VAL A 409 -1.07 35.76 -7.94
CA VAL A 409 -2.19 34.96 -8.43
C VAL A 409 -1.95 34.44 -9.85
N GLU A 410 -1.39 35.30 -10.71
CA GLU A 410 -1.05 34.94 -12.08
C GLU A 410 0.00 33.83 -12.10
N ILE A 411 1.04 33.97 -11.27
CA ILE A 411 2.10 32.96 -11.10
C ILE A 411 1.50 31.64 -10.62
N ALA A 412 0.67 31.63 -9.58
CA ALA A 412 0.07 30.40 -9.06
C ALA A 412 -0.71 29.63 -10.14
N LYS A 413 -1.44 30.34 -11.01
CA LYS A 413 -2.24 29.76 -12.09
C LYS A 413 -1.41 29.21 -13.26
N GLN A 414 -0.13 29.56 -13.36
CA GLN A 414 0.76 29.02 -14.40
C GLN A 414 1.16 27.56 -14.14
N TYR A 415 1.00 27.06 -12.91
CA TYR A 415 1.38 25.70 -12.53
C TYR A 415 0.16 24.76 -12.56
N PRO A 416 0.09 23.78 -13.49
CA PRO A 416 -1.11 22.94 -13.67
C PRO A 416 -1.50 22.10 -12.45
N PHE A 417 -0.55 21.76 -11.59
CA PHE A 417 -0.78 20.97 -10.36
C PHE A 417 -1.28 21.83 -9.19
N VAL A 418 -1.38 23.15 -9.35
CA VAL A 418 -1.81 24.07 -8.29
C VAL A 418 -3.30 24.40 -8.43
N LYS A 419 -4.03 24.18 -7.34
CA LYS A 419 -5.39 24.70 -7.15
C LYS A 419 -5.33 26.07 -6.48
N ALA A 420 -5.34 27.13 -7.28
CA ALA A 420 -5.41 28.49 -6.76
C ALA A 420 -6.84 28.83 -6.30
N ILE A 421 -6.99 29.30 -5.06
CA ILE A 421 -8.28 29.75 -4.49
C ILE A 421 -8.14 31.10 -3.80
N ASP A 422 -9.24 31.84 -3.66
CA ASP A 422 -9.27 33.09 -2.90
C ASP A 422 -9.67 32.87 -1.43
N ASN A 423 -9.08 33.67 -0.55
CA ASN A 423 -9.42 33.67 0.87
C ASN A 423 -10.85 34.21 1.11
N LYS A 424 -11.73 33.36 1.64
CA LYS A 424 -13.16 33.67 1.88
C LYS A 424 -13.46 34.28 3.26
N TYR A 425 -12.47 34.36 4.14
CA TYR A 425 -12.68 34.67 5.56
C TYR A 425 -12.22 36.06 6.01
N GLY A 426 -11.74 36.91 5.09
CA GLY A 426 -11.15 38.22 5.42
C GLY A 426 -9.62 38.18 5.45
N PRO A 427 -8.92 39.33 5.54
CA PRO A 427 -7.48 39.38 5.35
C PRO A 427 -6.70 38.73 6.50
N GLY A 428 -5.64 37.98 6.18
CA GLY A 428 -4.68 37.44 7.15
C GLY A 428 -4.31 35.97 6.91
N LYS A 429 -3.10 35.57 7.38
CA LYS A 429 -2.56 34.21 7.22
C LYS A 429 -3.51 33.13 7.75
N GLY A 430 -4.09 33.34 8.93
CA GLY A 430 -5.02 32.39 9.54
C GLY A 430 -6.31 32.24 8.74
N ALA A 431 -6.88 33.35 8.27
CA ALA A 431 -8.05 33.33 7.40
C ALA A 431 -7.80 32.59 6.08
N ALA A 432 -6.63 32.82 5.47
CA ALA A 432 -6.18 32.15 4.26
C ALA A 432 -5.99 30.65 4.49
N LEU A 433 -5.28 30.26 5.56
CA LEU A 433 -5.10 28.87 5.94
C LEU A 433 -6.43 28.15 6.16
N ARG A 434 -7.40 28.76 6.86
CA ARG A 434 -8.76 28.18 7.02
C ARG A 434 -9.46 27.97 5.67
N SER A 435 -9.34 28.92 4.74
CA SER A 435 -9.91 28.78 3.40
C SER A 435 -9.29 27.60 2.66
N GLY A 436 -7.97 27.42 2.77
CA GLY A 436 -7.25 26.27 2.22
C GLY A 436 -7.61 24.95 2.89
N PHE A 437 -7.70 24.93 4.23
CA PHE A 437 -8.06 23.73 4.99
C PHE A 437 -9.49 23.26 4.70
N ASP A 438 -10.42 24.20 4.46
CA ASP A 438 -11.77 23.87 4.00
C ASP A 438 -11.79 23.27 2.58
N ALA A 439 -10.88 23.73 1.71
CA ALA A 439 -10.79 23.26 0.33
C ALA A 439 -9.98 21.96 0.17
N ALA A 440 -9.26 21.57 1.21
CA ALA A 440 -8.42 20.38 1.25
C ALA A 440 -9.25 19.08 1.17
N LYS A 441 -8.76 18.11 0.41
CA LYS A 441 -9.30 16.75 0.18
C LYS A 441 -8.39 15.63 0.71
N GLY A 442 -7.14 15.93 1.06
CA GLY A 442 -6.18 15.00 1.63
C GLY A 442 -6.45 14.54 3.06
N THR A 443 -6.23 13.26 3.35
CA THR A 443 -6.37 12.67 4.69
C THR A 443 -5.54 13.44 5.72
N TYR A 444 -4.37 13.90 5.30
CA TYR A 444 -3.52 14.80 6.05
C TYR A 444 -3.44 16.16 5.35
N ILE A 445 -3.17 17.21 6.13
CA ILE A 445 -3.00 18.56 5.65
C ILE A 445 -1.61 19.02 6.07
N ALA A 446 -0.82 19.45 5.10
CA ALA A 446 0.42 20.16 5.32
C ALA A 446 0.17 21.66 5.11
N MET A 447 0.62 22.49 6.04
CA MET A 447 0.72 23.93 5.82
C MET A 447 2.18 24.30 5.60
N MET A 448 2.44 25.19 4.64
CA MET A 448 3.79 25.64 4.31
C MET A 448 3.74 27.10 3.85
N ASP A 449 4.73 27.91 4.25
CA ASP A 449 4.81 29.31 3.84
C ASP A 449 5.24 29.47 2.36
N ALA A 450 4.77 30.54 1.72
CA ALA A 450 5.04 30.85 0.31
C ALA A 450 6.37 31.58 0.06
N ASP A 451 7.23 31.68 1.07
CA ASP A 451 8.41 32.57 1.08
C ASP A 451 9.75 31.86 0.86
N PHE A 452 9.70 30.57 0.49
CA PHE A 452 10.87 29.71 0.25
C PHE A 452 11.69 29.33 1.50
N SER A 453 11.18 29.65 2.69
CA SER A 453 11.89 29.34 3.95
C SER A 453 11.94 27.84 4.28
N HIS A 454 11.00 27.04 3.76
CA HIS A 454 10.90 25.60 4.03
C HIS A 454 11.42 24.78 2.86
N ASP A 455 12.10 23.66 3.16
CA ASP A 455 12.48 22.64 2.18
C ASP A 455 11.35 21.60 2.07
N ILE A 456 10.77 21.43 0.88
CA ILE A 456 9.65 20.49 0.70
C ILE A 456 10.08 19.03 0.94
N ALA A 457 11.37 18.70 0.84
CA ALA A 457 11.85 17.34 1.10
C ALA A 457 11.61 16.90 2.55
N ASP A 458 11.57 17.85 3.50
CA ASP A 458 11.26 17.55 4.90
C ASP A 458 9.83 17.02 5.08
N LEU A 459 8.93 17.32 4.14
CA LEU A 459 7.54 16.85 4.15
C LEU A 459 7.46 15.32 4.21
N ARG A 460 8.40 14.61 3.57
CA ARG A 460 8.45 13.14 3.59
C ARG A 460 8.58 12.60 5.01
N TYR A 461 9.51 13.15 5.79
CA TYR A 461 9.73 12.73 7.17
C TYR A 461 8.56 13.12 8.07
N MET A 462 8.02 14.33 7.86
CA MET A 462 6.82 14.77 8.57
C MET A 462 5.61 13.87 8.28
N PHE A 463 5.48 13.44 7.03
CA PHE A 463 4.37 12.59 6.61
C PHE A 463 4.49 11.16 7.14
N ASP A 464 5.68 10.60 7.15
CA ASP A 464 5.94 9.30 7.75
C ASP A 464 5.67 9.31 9.26
N GLU A 465 6.00 10.40 9.96
CA GLU A 465 5.77 10.53 11.39
C GLU A 465 4.28 10.72 11.71
N VAL A 466 3.57 11.60 10.99
CA VAL A 466 2.14 11.85 11.25
C VAL A 466 1.29 10.60 11.03
N LYS A 467 1.67 9.73 10.08
CA LYS A 467 0.99 8.45 9.83
C LYS A 467 1.03 7.50 11.02
N ARG A 468 2.07 7.58 11.86
CA ARG A 468 2.25 6.68 13.02
C ARG A 468 1.27 6.99 14.15
N HIS A 469 1.01 8.27 14.42
CA HIS A 469 0.25 8.70 15.60
C HIS A 469 -1.01 9.53 15.28
N LYS A 470 -1.32 9.74 13.99
CA LYS A 470 -2.48 10.51 13.48
C LYS A 470 -2.62 11.91 14.10
N GLY A 471 -1.53 12.47 14.63
CA GLY A 471 -1.54 13.72 15.39
C GLY A 471 -1.13 14.91 14.54
N LEU A 472 -0.20 15.71 15.06
CA LEU A 472 0.41 16.85 14.37
C LEU A 472 1.93 16.75 14.48
N VAL A 473 2.63 17.02 13.38
CA VAL A 473 4.08 17.07 13.27
C VAL A 473 4.50 18.49 12.90
N ILE A 474 5.54 19.00 13.56
CA ILE A 474 6.12 20.32 13.31
C ILE A 474 7.53 20.16 12.75
N GLY A 475 7.86 20.90 11.70
CA GLY A 475 9.25 21.09 11.30
C GLY A 475 9.94 22.00 12.31
N SER A 476 10.96 21.53 13.02
CA SER A 476 11.63 22.31 14.05
C SER A 476 12.94 22.88 13.54
N ARG A 477 13.01 24.21 13.48
CA ARG A 477 14.21 24.98 13.09
C ARG A 477 15.27 24.97 14.18
N LEU A 478 14.86 24.77 15.43
CA LEU A 478 15.82 24.64 16.53
C LEU A 478 16.58 23.31 16.48
N ILE A 479 15.98 22.28 15.88
CA ILE A 479 16.62 20.98 15.70
C ILE A 479 17.37 20.93 14.35
N GLY A 480 16.77 21.46 13.28
CA GLY A 480 17.33 21.41 11.92
C GLY A 480 18.26 22.57 11.52
N GLY A 481 18.22 23.69 12.26
CA GLY A 481 18.98 24.91 11.98
C GLY A 481 18.19 25.95 11.17
N SER A 482 18.66 27.20 11.22
CA SER A 482 18.06 28.33 10.48
C SER A 482 19.12 29.34 10.02
N GLU A 483 18.96 29.85 8.80
CA GLU A 483 19.81 30.86 8.18
C GLU A 483 19.38 32.30 8.51
N GLU A 484 18.14 32.52 8.98
CA GLU A 484 17.56 33.85 9.27
C GLU A 484 17.22 34.08 10.77
N TYR A 485 17.65 33.16 11.65
CA TYR A 485 17.27 33.20 13.06
C TYR A 485 18.03 34.27 13.86
N THR A 486 17.44 35.46 13.97
CA THR A 486 17.96 36.51 14.86
C THR A 486 17.84 36.09 16.34
N ARG A 487 18.80 36.53 17.17
CA ARG A 487 18.79 36.26 18.63
C ARG A 487 17.50 36.70 19.32
N VAL A 488 16.87 37.76 18.84
CA VAL A 488 15.60 38.28 19.36
C VAL A 488 14.44 37.32 19.06
N ARG A 489 14.37 36.78 17.84
CA ARG A 489 13.36 35.76 17.48
C ARG A 489 13.56 34.47 18.26
N ALA A 490 14.81 34.05 18.46
CA ALA A 490 15.14 32.87 19.26
C ALA A 490 14.65 33.02 20.70
N PHE A 491 14.96 34.16 21.32
CA PHE A 491 14.51 34.44 22.68
C PHE A 491 12.97 34.52 22.79
N GLY A 492 12.32 35.18 21.84
CA GLY A 492 10.85 35.23 21.78
C GLY A 492 10.21 33.85 21.63
N ASN A 493 10.78 32.98 20.79
CA ASN A 493 10.30 31.61 20.62
C ASN A 493 10.43 30.80 21.92
N VAL A 494 11.56 30.89 22.63
CA VAL A 494 11.75 30.21 23.93
C VAL A 494 10.68 30.64 24.94
N ILE A 495 10.38 31.93 25.04
CA ILE A 495 9.33 32.42 25.95
C ILE A 495 7.96 31.85 25.55
N LEU A 496 7.63 31.90 24.26
CA LEU A 496 6.32 31.48 23.75
C LEU A 496 6.11 29.95 23.87
N THR A 497 7.14 29.14 23.59
CA THR A 497 7.04 27.69 23.73
C THR A 497 7.02 27.25 25.19
N TRP A 498 7.80 27.92 26.06
CA TRP A 498 7.72 27.68 27.50
C TRP A 498 6.32 28.04 28.03
N LEU A 499 5.78 29.18 27.63
CA LEU A 499 4.43 29.61 28.03
C LEU A 499 3.36 28.62 27.54
N PHE A 500 3.45 28.18 26.28
CA PHE A 500 2.55 27.15 25.76
C PHE A 500 2.61 25.87 26.59
N GLY A 501 3.82 25.40 26.91
CA GLY A 501 4.01 24.20 27.73
C GLY A 501 3.50 24.33 29.16
N PHE A 502 3.68 25.51 29.77
CA PHE A 502 3.14 25.81 31.09
C PHE A 502 1.60 25.79 31.11
N VAL A 503 0.95 26.36 30.09
CA VAL A 503 -0.51 26.49 30.03
C VAL A 503 -1.21 25.22 29.55
N HIS A 504 -0.65 24.53 28.55
CA HIS A 504 -1.30 23.38 27.87
C HIS A 504 -0.64 22.03 28.18
N GLY A 505 0.39 22.00 29.04
CA GLY A 505 1.02 20.77 29.53
C GLY A 505 1.93 20.06 28.51
N ARG A 506 2.31 20.72 27.41
CA ARG A 506 3.19 20.17 26.38
C ARG A 506 4.30 21.15 25.99
N TYR A 507 5.53 20.86 26.40
CA TYR A 507 6.71 21.63 25.99
C TYR A 507 7.14 21.24 24.57
N LEU A 508 7.42 22.24 23.74
CA LEU A 508 7.83 22.12 22.34
C LEU A 508 9.07 22.96 22.10
N SER A 509 9.90 22.59 21.12
CA SER A 509 11.04 23.39 20.71
C SER A 509 10.66 24.53 19.75
N ASP A 510 9.72 24.31 18.82
CA ASP A 510 9.36 25.29 17.78
C ASP A 510 7.86 25.32 17.49
N ALA A 511 7.07 25.86 18.41
CA ALA A 511 5.60 25.91 18.28
C ALA A 511 5.10 26.83 17.13
N LEU A 512 5.95 27.75 16.67
CA LEU A 512 5.62 28.88 15.79
C LEU A 512 6.15 28.68 14.35
N ASN A 513 6.54 27.46 14.00
CA ASN A 513 6.91 27.17 12.61
C ASN A 513 5.64 27.06 11.74
N GLY A 514 5.65 27.74 10.59
CA GLY A 514 4.64 27.65 9.56
C GLY A 514 4.59 26.31 8.82
N PHE A 515 5.59 25.44 8.99
CA PHE A 515 5.63 24.11 8.40
C PHE A 515 5.12 23.04 9.37
N LYS A 516 3.87 22.60 9.15
CA LYS A 516 3.20 21.59 9.99
C LYS A 516 2.43 20.61 9.12
N VAL A 517 2.39 19.35 9.54
CA VAL A 517 1.54 18.31 8.94
C VAL A 517 0.64 17.72 10.01
N PHE A 518 -0.65 17.61 9.75
CA PHE A 518 -1.61 17.07 10.71
C PHE A 518 -2.68 16.24 10.03
N HIS A 519 -3.26 15.31 10.78
CA HIS A 519 -4.45 14.59 10.32
C HIS A 519 -5.64 15.57 10.21
N ARG A 520 -6.38 15.52 9.10
CA ARG A 520 -7.43 16.50 8.74
C ARG A 520 -8.44 16.82 9.85
N ASP A 521 -8.79 15.83 10.65
CA ASP A 521 -9.77 15.98 11.74
C ASP A 521 -9.33 16.91 12.87
N VAL A 522 -8.04 17.18 13.03
CA VAL A 522 -7.52 18.26 13.90
C VAL A 522 -8.15 19.60 13.50
N TYR A 523 -8.45 19.79 12.22
CA TYR A 523 -9.15 20.96 11.73
C TYR A 523 -10.68 20.76 11.68
N THR A 524 -11.17 19.63 11.15
CA THR A 524 -12.62 19.51 10.88
C THR A 524 -13.48 19.31 12.11
N GLN A 525 -12.93 18.93 13.27
CA GLN A 525 -13.72 18.73 14.49
C GLN A 525 -14.02 20.02 15.26
N PHE A 526 -13.26 21.10 15.05
CA PHE A 526 -13.38 22.33 15.82
C PHE A 526 -13.67 23.54 14.94
N GLN A 527 -14.30 24.57 15.53
CA GLN A 527 -14.44 25.87 14.90
C GLN A 527 -13.18 26.72 15.12
N TYR A 528 -12.47 27.01 14.02
CA TYR A 528 -11.28 27.86 14.03
C TYR A 528 -11.64 29.33 13.88
N THR A 529 -11.06 30.18 14.74
CA THR A 529 -11.37 31.63 14.76
C THR A 529 -10.16 32.52 14.44
N ALA A 530 -8.94 31.98 14.48
CA ALA A 530 -7.71 32.75 14.28
C ALA A 530 -7.61 33.36 12.87
N GLN A 531 -7.37 34.67 12.79
CA GLN A 531 -7.33 35.42 11.53
C GLN A 531 -5.90 35.61 11.01
N ALA A 532 -4.90 35.64 11.90
CA ALA A 532 -3.50 35.80 11.54
C ALA A 532 -2.67 34.58 12.00
N TYR A 533 -1.40 34.80 12.37
CA TYR A 533 -0.43 33.74 12.66
C TYR A 533 -0.83 32.87 13.85
N GLU A 534 -1.67 33.36 14.75
CA GLU A 534 -2.13 32.66 15.95
C GLU A 534 -2.95 31.38 15.68
N ILE A 535 -3.30 31.10 14.42
CA ILE A 535 -3.87 29.80 14.01
C ILE A 535 -2.93 28.64 14.30
N GLU A 536 -1.62 28.90 14.27
CA GLU A 536 -0.59 27.90 14.58
C GLU A 536 -0.71 27.38 16.01
N ILE A 537 -1.16 28.21 16.95
CA ILE A 537 -1.44 27.82 18.35
C ILE A 537 -2.76 27.08 18.45
N GLU A 538 -3.80 27.54 17.74
CA GLU A 538 -5.12 26.88 17.75
C GLU A 538 -5.03 25.43 17.27
N LEU A 539 -4.24 25.15 16.22
CA LEU A 539 -3.95 23.80 15.74
C LEU A 539 -3.31 22.91 16.81
N LEU A 540 -2.33 23.44 17.56
CA LEU A 540 -1.65 22.69 18.62
C LEU A 540 -2.61 22.37 19.77
N VAL A 541 -3.35 23.36 20.25
CA VAL A 541 -4.31 23.14 21.35
C VAL A 541 -5.39 22.14 20.94
N ASN A 542 -5.95 22.27 19.74
CA ASN A 542 -6.97 21.34 19.24
C ASN A 542 -6.42 19.93 19.06
N THR A 543 -5.15 19.77 18.66
CA THR A 543 -4.50 18.44 18.63
C THR A 543 -4.45 17.82 20.03
N LEU A 544 -4.12 18.60 21.06
CA LEU A 544 -4.10 18.13 22.45
C LEU A 544 -5.52 17.81 22.97
N ARG A 545 -6.53 18.59 22.57
CA ARG A 545 -7.95 18.31 22.89
C ARG A 545 -8.43 16.97 22.33
N LEU A 546 -7.91 16.55 21.17
CA LEU A 546 -8.14 15.22 20.61
C LEU A 546 -7.36 14.10 21.29
N LYS A 547 -6.56 14.42 22.33
CA LYS A 547 -5.63 13.50 23.01
C LYS A 547 -4.62 12.87 22.05
N ARG A 548 -4.17 13.65 21.07
CA ARG A 548 -3.20 13.20 20.06
C ARG A 548 -1.82 13.75 20.31
N GLN A 549 -0.84 13.02 19.80
CA GLN A 549 0.57 13.38 19.95
C GLN A 549 0.96 14.54 19.04
N ILE A 550 1.77 15.45 19.59
CA ILE A 550 2.51 16.46 18.84
C ILE A 550 3.99 16.06 18.85
N SER A 551 4.55 15.85 17.66
CA SER A 551 5.96 15.51 17.44
C SER A 551 6.68 16.59 16.64
N GLU A 552 7.99 16.59 16.72
CA GLU A 552 8.87 17.55 16.05
C GLU A 552 9.90 16.78 15.25
N VAL A 553 10.08 17.15 13.99
CA VAL A 553 11.16 16.61 13.14
C VAL A 553 12.16 17.73 12.83
N PRO A 554 13.46 17.44 12.67
CA PRO A 554 14.41 18.44 12.21
C PRO A 554 13.94 19.02 10.86
N SER A 555 13.90 20.36 10.74
CA SER A 555 13.64 21.03 9.47
C SER A 555 14.49 22.28 9.37
N ARG A 556 15.11 22.50 8.21
CA ARG A 556 16.04 23.61 8.00
C ARG A 556 15.32 24.83 7.44
N GLU A 557 15.41 25.97 8.13
CA GLU A 557 14.90 27.24 7.62
C GLU A 557 15.96 27.95 6.76
N ARG A 558 15.61 28.15 5.49
CA ARG A 558 16.45 28.85 4.50
C ARG A 558 16.21 30.37 4.55
N ALA A 559 17.20 31.13 4.10
CA ALA A 559 17.00 32.55 3.84
C ALA A 559 15.99 32.76 2.70
N ARG A 560 15.16 33.80 2.81
CA ARG A 560 14.15 34.14 1.80
C ARG A 560 14.85 34.59 0.52
N MET A 561 14.35 34.13 -0.63
CA MET A 561 14.88 34.57 -1.93
C MET A 561 14.48 36.01 -2.31
N GLY A 562 13.43 36.57 -1.70
CA GLY A 562 12.96 37.93 -1.97
C GLY A 562 11.79 38.38 -1.09
N GLY A 563 11.32 39.61 -1.32
CA GLY A 563 10.20 40.20 -0.59
C GLY A 563 10.53 40.79 0.79
N ARG A 564 9.52 41.33 1.49
CA ARG A 564 9.67 41.90 2.85
C ARG A 564 9.12 40.95 3.91
N VAL A 565 9.76 40.92 5.07
CA VAL A 565 9.23 40.26 6.27
C VAL A 565 7.92 40.94 6.67
N LYS A 566 6.82 40.18 6.63
CA LYS A 566 5.47 40.66 6.98
C LYS A 566 5.16 40.48 8.47
N SER A 567 5.98 39.71 9.19
CA SER A 567 5.82 39.48 10.62
C SER A 567 6.48 40.58 11.47
N SER A 568 5.65 41.32 12.22
CA SER A 568 6.10 42.16 13.34
C SER A 568 6.28 41.32 14.61
N ILE A 569 7.47 41.35 15.21
CA ILE A 569 7.80 40.57 16.42
C ILE A 569 6.86 40.93 17.58
N VAL A 570 6.67 42.23 17.84
CA VAL A 570 5.86 42.70 18.98
C VAL A 570 4.36 42.42 18.77
N ARG A 571 3.84 42.70 17.57
CA ARG A 571 2.41 42.52 17.28
C ARG A 571 2.02 41.04 17.28
N HIS A 572 2.78 40.20 16.57
CA HIS A 572 2.45 38.78 16.47
C HIS A 572 2.82 38.01 17.73
N GLY A 573 3.93 38.35 18.40
CA GLY A 573 4.26 37.77 19.71
C GLY A 573 3.13 38.00 20.73
N THR A 574 2.56 39.21 20.76
CA THR A 574 1.40 39.52 21.61
C THR A 574 0.16 38.70 21.22
N LEU A 575 -0.14 38.57 19.92
CA LEU A 575 -1.27 37.75 19.44
C LEU A 575 -1.12 36.27 19.84
N PHE A 576 0.09 35.71 19.72
CA PHE A 576 0.38 34.35 20.17
C PHE A 576 0.15 34.17 21.67
N MET A 577 0.70 35.06 22.50
CA MET A 577 0.49 35.00 23.96
C MET A 577 -0.99 35.05 24.32
N LEU A 578 -1.72 36.02 23.78
CA LEU A 578 -3.15 36.17 24.02
C LEU A 578 -3.91 34.91 23.57
N ARG A 579 -3.53 34.31 22.44
CA ARG A 579 -4.16 33.09 21.94
C ARG A 579 -3.91 31.88 22.84
N ILE A 580 -2.69 31.72 23.36
CA ILE A 580 -2.33 30.63 24.29
C ILE A 580 -3.27 30.65 25.51
N PHE A 581 -3.44 31.82 26.13
CA PHE A 581 -4.32 31.97 27.29
C PHE A 581 -5.80 31.84 26.91
N TRP A 582 -6.21 32.47 25.81
CA TRP A 582 -7.61 32.44 25.37
C TRP A 582 -8.10 31.01 25.11
N GLU A 583 -7.29 30.16 24.46
CA GLU A 583 -7.65 28.77 24.23
C GLU A 583 -7.66 27.91 25.50
N ALA A 584 -6.95 28.30 26.55
CA ALA A 584 -7.03 27.62 27.85
C ALA A 584 -8.34 27.93 28.59
N LEU A 585 -8.86 29.15 28.41
CA LEU A 585 -10.10 29.61 29.05
C LEU A 585 -11.36 29.27 28.23
N ARG A 586 -11.23 29.12 26.91
CA ARG A 586 -12.34 28.88 25.98
C ARG A 586 -12.75 27.40 26.00
N LYS A 587 -14.06 27.13 26.14
CA LYS A 587 -14.64 25.81 25.85
C LYS A 587 -14.56 25.50 24.35
N PRO A 588 -14.15 24.28 23.95
CA PRO A 588 -14.07 23.92 22.54
C PRO A 588 -15.46 24.03 21.89
N GLN A 589 -15.52 24.73 20.75
CA GLN A 589 -16.70 24.75 19.90
C GLN A 589 -16.52 23.71 18.81
N GLU A 590 -17.28 22.64 18.88
CA GLU A 590 -17.28 21.59 17.86
C GLU A 590 -17.91 22.11 16.56
N ARG A 591 -17.39 21.66 15.43
CA ARG A 591 -17.95 21.98 14.11
C ARG A 591 -19.11 21.02 13.85
N SER A 592 -20.32 21.52 13.65
CA SER A 592 -21.46 20.68 13.25
C SER A 592 -21.10 19.91 11.97
N PRO A 593 -21.41 18.60 11.86
CA PRO A 593 -21.06 17.83 10.68
C PRO A 593 -21.73 18.46 9.45
N GLN A 594 -20.93 18.88 8.47
CA GLN A 594 -21.45 19.25 7.16
C GLN A 594 -21.98 17.98 6.49
N VAL A 595 -23.30 17.85 6.42
CA VAL A 595 -23.97 16.88 5.57
C VAL A 595 -23.55 17.18 4.13
N SER A 596 -22.72 16.33 3.53
CA SER A 596 -22.48 16.41 2.09
C SER A 596 -23.78 16.05 1.40
N THR A 597 -24.49 17.04 0.86
CA THR A 597 -25.55 16.81 -0.12
C THR A 597 -24.87 16.37 -1.41
N GLY A 598 -24.38 15.13 -1.43
CA GLY A 598 -24.22 14.39 -2.67
C GLY A 598 -25.62 14.06 -3.12
N GLU A 599 -26.00 14.51 -4.31
CA GLU A 599 -27.24 14.08 -4.97
C GLU A 599 -27.28 12.55 -4.95
N THR A 600 -28.06 11.99 -4.03
CA THR A 600 -28.55 10.63 -4.14
C THR A 600 -29.49 10.63 -5.33
N ARG A 601 -28.97 10.29 -6.53
CA ARG A 601 -29.82 9.69 -7.54
C ARG A 601 -30.30 8.38 -6.96
N GLU A 602 -31.52 8.41 -6.43
CA GLU A 602 -32.26 7.22 -6.04
C GLU A 602 -32.20 6.21 -7.19
N THR A 603 -31.64 5.05 -6.89
CA THR A 603 -31.80 3.87 -7.74
C THR A 603 -33.24 3.42 -7.56
N PRO A 604 -34.01 3.20 -8.63
CA PRO A 604 -35.41 2.81 -8.49
C PRO A 604 -35.51 1.42 -7.83
N PRO A 605 -36.60 1.12 -7.12
CA PRO A 605 -36.73 -0.10 -6.33
C PRO A 605 -36.68 -1.37 -7.19
N LEU A 606 -36.17 -2.45 -6.57
CA LEU A 606 -36.18 -3.83 -7.03
C LEU A 606 -37.62 -4.35 -7.27
N ALA A 607 -38.17 -4.11 -8.45
CA ALA A 607 -39.27 -4.87 -9.03
C ALA A 607 -39.39 -4.50 -10.52
N GLU A 608 -38.59 -5.12 -11.41
CA GLU A 608 -38.87 -5.28 -12.87
C GLU A 608 -37.65 -5.82 -13.66
N VAL A 609 -36.91 -6.80 -13.11
CA VAL A 609 -35.90 -7.56 -13.90
C VAL A 609 -36.46 -8.94 -14.34
N GLY A 610 -37.79 -9.10 -14.24
CA GLY A 610 -38.51 -10.35 -14.52
C GLY A 610 -39.29 -10.41 -15.84
N GLN A 611 -39.11 -9.48 -16.79
CA GLN A 611 -39.90 -9.47 -18.03
C GLN A 611 -39.11 -9.31 -19.35
N PHE A 612 -37.79 -9.22 -19.32
CA PHE A 612 -36.98 -9.14 -20.56
C PHE A 612 -36.67 -10.49 -21.22
N ALA A 613 -37.21 -11.61 -20.72
CA ALA A 613 -36.96 -12.97 -21.23
C ALA A 613 -38.10 -13.58 -22.07
N VAL A 614 -39.17 -12.84 -22.40
CA VAL A 614 -40.32 -13.38 -23.17
C VAL A 614 -40.67 -12.60 -24.46
N GLN A 615 -40.14 -11.39 -24.67
CA GLN A 615 -40.52 -10.55 -25.82
C GLN A 615 -39.56 -10.53 -27.03
N GLN A 616 -38.59 -11.47 -27.11
CA GLN A 616 -37.74 -11.62 -28.32
C GLN A 616 -38.02 -12.89 -29.14
N LYS A 617 -39.10 -13.63 -28.85
CA LYS A 617 -39.51 -14.82 -29.63
C LYS A 617 -40.64 -14.60 -30.64
N GLU A 618 -41.14 -13.38 -30.83
CA GLU A 618 -42.25 -13.09 -31.77
C GLU A 618 -41.97 -12.01 -32.83
N MET A 619 -40.71 -11.62 -33.07
CA MET A 619 -40.34 -10.75 -34.20
C MET A 619 -39.25 -11.34 -35.09
N ILE A 620 -39.33 -12.65 -35.35
CA ILE A 620 -38.82 -13.26 -36.58
C ILE A 620 -39.84 -14.34 -37.01
N ARG A 621 -40.91 -13.87 -37.67
CA ARG A 621 -41.71 -14.65 -38.63
C ARG A 621 -42.26 -13.69 -39.67
#